data_AF-A0A0F8W5T3-F1
#
_entry.id   AF-A0A0F8W5T3-F1
#
_cell.length_a   1.000
_cell.length_b   1.000
_cell.length_c   1.000
_cell.angle_alpha   90.00
_cell.angle_beta   90.00
_cell.angle_gamma   90.00
#
_symmetry.space_group_name_H-M   'P 1'
#
loop_
_entity.id
_entity.type
_entity.pdbx_description
1 polymer ?
#
loop_
_entity_poly.entity_id
_entity_poly.type
_entity_poly.pdbx_seq_one_letter_code
_entity_poly.pdbx_strand_id
1 'polypeptide(L)'
;METVEKLESIERLAKDLRESAVTLGEAQARFLVDSYYAMQKQRIRANNQNIALCKLSEPHAVIDWLMKQSRRLENQVKSTLAIYAESHPVGRWLLAVRGIGPVLSAGLLAHIDIRKCPTVGHIWAFAGLDPTRTWDKGEKRPWNASLKTLCWKVGESFVMTKGHEEGVYGALYDQRKEYETRKNERGDYADQARKMLTTHPDHKQCEIYSEGRLPDGHIHMRAKRYAAKQFLSDLHAYWYKHEFGTEPPLPYPIAILGHAHKR
;
A
#
# COMPACT_ATOMS: atom_id res chain seq x y z
N MET A 1 16.16 38.42 -34.05
CA MET A 1 16.08 37.88 -32.68
C MET A 1 14.81 37.07 -32.60
N GLU A 2 14.90 35.75 -32.71
CA GLU A 2 13.76 34.88 -32.41
C GLU A 2 13.41 35.07 -30.94
N THR A 3 12.22 35.61 -30.69
CA THR A 3 11.58 35.55 -29.39
C THR A 3 11.37 34.08 -29.07
N VAL A 4 12.27 33.51 -28.27
CA VAL A 4 12.04 32.21 -27.65
C VAL A 4 10.79 32.36 -26.80
N GLU A 5 9.64 31.93 -27.33
CA GLU A 5 8.38 31.87 -26.58
C GLU A 5 8.65 31.10 -25.29
N LYS A 6 8.53 31.81 -24.17
CA LYS A 6 8.82 31.29 -22.85
C LYS A 6 7.69 30.33 -22.50
N LEU A 7 7.90 29.03 -22.71
CA LEU A 7 6.91 28.00 -22.38
C LEU A 7 6.40 28.21 -20.95
N GLU A 8 5.11 28.51 -20.81
CA GLU A 8 4.48 28.73 -19.51
C GLU A 8 4.45 27.41 -18.73
N SER A 9 4.99 27.44 -17.52
CA SER A 9 4.99 26.30 -16.60
C SER A 9 3.61 26.14 -15.97
N ILE A 10 3.26 24.91 -15.59
CA ILE A 10 2.17 24.69 -14.62
C ILE A 10 2.37 25.63 -13.42
N GLU A 11 1.34 26.39 -13.11
CA GLU A 11 1.29 27.26 -11.95
C GLU A 11 1.45 26.44 -10.67
N ARG A 12 2.19 26.99 -9.71
CA ARG A 12 2.26 26.39 -8.39
C ARG A 12 0.96 26.68 -7.67
N LEU A 13 0.36 25.65 -7.07
CA LEU A 13 -0.70 25.78 -6.08
C LEU A 13 -0.32 26.90 -5.11
N ALA A 14 -1.18 27.93 -5.07
CA ALA A 14 -1.06 29.02 -4.13
C ALA A 14 -0.96 28.48 -2.70
N LYS A 15 -0.25 29.21 -1.84
CA LYS A 15 -0.04 28.82 -0.44
C LYS A 15 -1.37 28.54 0.26
N ASP A 16 -2.36 29.39 0.04
CA ASP A 16 -3.69 29.31 0.65
C ASP A 16 -4.45 28.04 0.25
N LEU A 17 -4.32 27.59 -1.00
CA LEU A 17 -4.91 26.33 -1.48
C LEU A 17 -4.18 25.08 -0.94
N ARG A 18 -2.94 25.24 -0.47
CA ARG A 18 -2.24 24.16 0.25
C ARG A 18 -2.60 24.16 1.73
N GLU A 19 -2.83 25.32 2.32
CA GLU A 19 -3.27 25.42 3.72
C GLU A 19 -4.71 24.93 3.91
N SER A 20 -5.57 25.07 2.90
CA SER A 20 -6.91 24.45 2.89
C SER A 20 -6.87 22.92 2.94
N ALA A 21 -5.71 22.29 2.68
CA ALA A 21 -5.51 20.85 2.83
C ALA A 21 -5.74 20.36 4.27
N VAL A 22 -5.51 21.24 5.26
CA VAL A 22 -5.73 20.95 6.68
C VAL A 22 -7.21 20.63 6.96
N THR A 23 -8.12 21.26 6.22
CA THR A 23 -9.58 21.13 6.39
C THR A 23 -10.24 20.23 5.36
N LEU A 24 -9.47 19.43 4.61
CA LEU A 24 -10.03 18.49 3.64
C LEU A 24 -10.91 17.45 4.33
N GLY A 25 -12.13 17.28 3.84
CA GLY A 25 -12.96 16.16 4.26
C GLY A 25 -12.41 14.83 3.74
N GLU A 26 -12.69 13.72 4.45
CA GLU A 26 -12.21 12.39 4.09
C GLU A 26 -12.52 12.00 2.64
N ALA A 27 -13.71 12.36 2.14
CA ALA A 27 -14.12 12.06 0.77
C ALA A 27 -13.21 12.76 -0.27
N GLN A 28 -12.88 14.04 -0.04
CA GLN A 28 -11.99 14.80 -0.91
C GLN A 28 -10.56 14.27 -0.84
N ALA A 29 -10.09 13.90 0.36
CA ALA A 29 -8.78 13.25 0.52
C ALA A 29 -8.69 11.93 -0.26
N ARG A 30 -9.74 11.09 -0.25
CA ARG A 30 -9.81 9.87 -1.07
C ARG A 30 -9.70 10.19 -2.57
N PHE A 31 -10.45 11.17 -3.06
CA PHE A 31 -10.35 11.59 -4.46
C PHE A 31 -8.95 12.10 -4.83
N LEU A 32 -8.30 12.88 -3.97
CA LEU A 32 -6.94 13.36 -4.21
C LEU A 32 -5.91 12.23 -4.24
N VAL A 33 -6.06 11.20 -3.40
CA VAL A 33 -5.23 9.99 -3.43
C VAL A 33 -5.41 9.23 -4.74
N ASP A 34 -6.65 9.08 -5.21
CA ASP A 34 -6.95 8.45 -6.50
C ASP A 34 -6.38 9.25 -7.68
N SER A 35 -6.56 10.58 -7.66
CA SER A 35 -5.95 11.50 -8.64
C SER A 35 -4.43 11.37 -8.65
N TYR A 36 -3.79 11.33 -7.48
CA TYR A 36 -2.34 11.13 -7.38
C TYR A 36 -1.89 9.83 -8.07
N TYR A 37 -2.56 8.71 -7.80
CA TYR A 37 -2.17 7.43 -8.42
C TYR A 37 -2.48 7.37 -9.92
N ALA A 38 -3.53 8.04 -10.40
CA ALA A 38 -3.79 8.18 -11.82
C ALA A 38 -2.67 8.98 -12.52
N MET A 39 -2.27 10.10 -11.93
CA MET A 39 -1.18 10.94 -12.43
C MET A 39 0.16 10.21 -12.39
N GLN A 40 0.45 9.46 -11.32
CA GLN A 40 1.66 8.66 -11.22
C GLN A 40 1.74 7.60 -12.34
N LYS A 41 0.64 6.91 -12.64
CA LYS A 41 0.58 5.97 -13.77
C LYS A 41 0.85 6.66 -15.10
N GLN A 42 0.23 7.82 -15.33
CA GLN A 42 0.45 8.60 -16.55
C GLN A 42 1.90 9.08 -16.66
N ARG A 43 2.51 9.51 -15.56
CA ARG A 43 3.94 9.87 -15.52
C ARG A 43 4.83 8.69 -15.89
N ILE A 44 4.57 7.50 -15.34
CA ILE A 44 5.34 6.29 -15.66
C ILE A 44 5.21 5.95 -17.15
N ARG A 45 4.00 6.03 -17.71
CA ARG A 45 3.75 5.82 -19.14
C ARG A 45 4.54 6.82 -20.00
N ALA A 46 4.44 8.12 -19.69
CA ALA A 46 5.16 9.16 -20.42
C ALA A 46 6.68 8.98 -20.35
N ASN A 47 7.21 8.61 -19.17
CA ASN A 47 8.64 8.34 -19.00
C ASN A 47 9.10 7.14 -19.84
N ASN A 48 8.31 6.07 -19.91
CA ASN A 48 8.64 4.90 -20.75
C ASN A 48 8.64 5.25 -22.24
N GLN A 49 7.70 6.08 -22.70
CA GLN A 49 7.68 6.60 -24.06
C GLN A 49 8.93 7.45 -24.34
N ASN A 50 9.29 8.34 -23.41
CA ASN A 50 10.49 9.17 -23.53
C ASN A 50 11.77 8.35 -23.65
N ILE A 51 11.92 7.29 -22.84
CA ILE A 51 13.05 6.35 -22.93
C ILE A 51 13.09 5.63 -24.28
N ALA A 52 11.92 5.22 -24.80
CA ALA A 52 11.85 4.54 -26.10
C ALA A 52 12.28 5.47 -27.25
N LEU A 53 11.79 6.71 -27.28
CA LEU A 53 12.17 7.70 -28.29
C LEU A 53 13.66 8.05 -28.22
N CYS A 54 14.20 8.21 -27.00
CA CYS A 54 15.62 8.44 -26.79
C CYS A 54 16.48 7.29 -27.35
N LYS A 55 16.05 6.03 -27.20
CA LYS A 55 16.75 4.87 -27.77
C LYS A 55 16.71 4.84 -29.30
N LEU A 56 15.62 5.33 -29.90
CA LEU A 56 15.46 5.44 -31.35
C LEU A 56 16.13 6.70 -31.92
N SER A 57 16.74 7.54 -31.08
CA SER A 57 17.29 8.86 -31.47
C SER A 57 16.25 9.78 -32.12
N GLU A 58 14.97 9.61 -31.77
CA GLU A 58 13.89 10.45 -32.26
C GLU A 58 13.79 11.75 -31.45
N PRO A 59 13.43 12.89 -32.08
CA PRO A 59 13.18 14.14 -31.37
C PRO A 59 12.02 13.97 -30.36
N HIS A 60 12.30 14.24 -29.09
CA HIS A 60 11.33 14.01 -27.99
C HIS A 60 11.21 15.18 -27.02
N ALA A 61 11.68 16.38 -27.39
CA ALA A 61 11.72 17.55 -26.51
C ALA A 61 10.33 17.93 -25.94
N VAL A 62 9.28 17.85 -26.76
CA VAL A 62 7.90 18.16 -26.33
C VAL A 62 7.37 17.10 -25.35
N ILE A 63 7.67 15.82 -25.59
CA ILE A 63 7.28 14.71 -24.71
C ILE A 63 8.01 14.81 -23.36
N ASP A 64 9.30 15.14 -23.38
CA ASP A 64 10.09 15.40 -22.17
C ASP A 64 9.53 16.60 -21.37
N TRP A 65 9.17 17.69 -22.06
CA TRP A 65 8.51 18.84 -21.42
C TRP A 65 7.18 18.45 -20.76
N LEU A 66 6.30 17.73 -21.47
CA LEU A 66 5.02 17.24 -20.94
C LEU A 66 5.21 16.32 -19.72
N MET A 67 6.20 15.43 -19.77
CA MET A 67 6.57 14.57 -18.65
C MET A 67 7.00 15.39 -17.43
N LYS A 68 7.83 16.42 -17.62
CA LYS A 68 8.28 17.34 -16.56
C LYS A 68 7.11 18.11 -15.93
N GLN A 69 6.17 18.60 -16.75
CA GLN A 69 4.95 19.26 -16.25
C GLN A 69 4.09 18.28 -15.44
N SER A 70 3.85 17.08 -15.95
CA SER A 70 3.07 16.04 -15.25
C SER A 70 3.67 15.70 -13.89
N ARG A 71 5.00 15.60 -13.80
CA ARG A 71 5.72 15.38 -12.54
C ARG A 71 5.53 16.54 -11.55
N ARG A 72 5.50 17.79 -12.04
CA ARG A 72 5.24 18.97 -11.19
C ARG A 72 3.85 18.90 -10.59
N LEU A 73 2.82 18.61 -11.38
CA LEU A 73 1.44 18.50 -10.90
C LEU A 73 1.29 17.35 -9.88
N GLU A 74 1.91 16.19 -10.15
CA GLU A 74 1.89 15.05 -9.21
C GLU A 74 2.51 15.42 -7.86
N ASN A 75 3.66 16.10 -7.88
CA ASN A 75 4.33 16.53 -6.65
C ASN A 75 3.51 17.54 -5.86
N GLN A 76 2.77 18.42 -6.54
CA GLN A 76 1.87 19.37 -5.90
C GLN A 76 0.75 18.64 -5.13
N VAL A 77 0.12 17.64 -5.73
CA VAL A 77 -0.88 16.80 -5.04
C VAL A 77 -0.26 16.04 -3.86
N LYS A 78 0.94 15.49 -4.04
CA LYS A 78 1.68 14.82 -2.95
C LYS A 78 1.91 15.75 -1.76
N SER A 79 2.30 17.00 -2.02
CA SER A 79 2.51 18.00 -0.96
C SER A 79 1.21 18.34 -0.23
N THR A 80 0.09 18.50 -0.93
CA THR A 80 -1.23 18.69 -0.32
C THR A 80 -1.61 17.51 0.58
N LEU A 81 -1.39 16.27 0.11
CA LEU A 81 -1.65 15.06 0.91
C LEU A 81 -0.70 14.95 2.13
N ALA A 82 0.51 15.51 2.05
CA ALA A 82 1.42 15.57 3.20
C ALA A 82 0.86 16.49 4.29
N ILE A 83 0.41 17.70 3.93
CA ILE A 83 -0.21 18.64 4.88
C ILE A 83 -1.44 18.02 5.55
N TYR A 84 -2.30 17.35 4.77
CA TYR A 84 -3.45 16.62 5.30
C TYR A 84 -3.05 15.51 6.28
N ALA A 85 -1.99 14.76 6.00
CA ALA A 85 -1.51 13.75 6.94
C ALA A 85 -0.88 14.37 8.20
N GLU A 86 -0.08 15.43 8.04
CA GLU A 86 0.61 16.10 9.14
C GLU A 86 -0.34 16.81 10.12
N SER A 87 -1.51 17.25 9.64
CA SER A 87 -2.53 17.88 10.50
C SER A 87 -3.11 16.90 11.53
N HIS A 88 -3.15 15.60 11.21
CA HIS A 88 -3.66 14.57 12.11
C HIS A 88 -2.52 13.91 12.92
N PRO A 89 -2.65 13.74 14.26
CA PRO A 89 -1.62 13.09 15.08
C PRO A 89 -1.24 11.68 14.59
N VAL A 90 -2.24 10.88 14.23
CA VAL A 90 -2.02 9.55 13.62
C VAL A 90 -1.33 9.64 12.26
N GLY A 91 -1.55 10.69 11.49
CA GLY A 91 -0.83 10.91 10.23
C GLY A 91 0.64 11.23 10.45
N ARG A 92 0.98 12.00 11.50
CA ARG A 92 2.38 12.20 11.91
C ARG A 92 3.05 10.89 12.32
N TRP A 93 2.34 10.04 13.07
CA TRP A 93 2.84 8.69 13.38
C TRP A 93 3.05 7.85 12.11
N LEU A 94 2.10 7.86 11.18
CA LEU A 94 2.21 7.16 9.90
C LEU A 94 3.43 7.63 9.11
N LEU A 95 3.67 8.94 9.03
CA LEU A 95 4.82 9.53 8.32
C LEU A 95 6.17 9.18 8.96
N ALA A 96 6.20 8.93 10.26
CA ALA A 96 7.42 8.49 10.96
C ALA A 96 7.78 7.02 10.63
N VAL A 97 6.83 6.22 10.14
CA VAL A 97 7.10 4.83 9.76
C VAL A 97 7.88 4.79 8.44
N ARG A 98 9.08 4.21 8.49
CA ARG A 98 9.92 4.00 7.30
C ARG A 98 9.17 3.22 6.22
N GLY A 99 9.01 3.83 5.04
CA GLY A 99 8.28 3.26 3.90
C GLY A 99 6.85 3.78 3.78
N ILE A 100 6.30 4.47 4.78
CA ILE A 100 4.98 5.07 4.69
C ILE A 100 5.12 6.56 4.34
N GLY A 101 4.78 6.90 3.10
CA GLY A 101 4.84 8.28 2.62
C GLY A 101 3.52 9.04 2.78
N PRO A 102 3.48 10.33 2.39
CA PRO A 102 2.29 11.18 2.45
C PRO A 102 1.03 10.58 1.84
N VAL A 103 1.16 9.99 0.65
CA VAL A 103 0.00 9.44 -0.09
C VAL A 103 -0.60 8.23 0.60
N LEU A 104 0.25 7.33 1.12
CA LEU A 104 -0.21 6.16 1.89
C LEU A 104 -0.82 6.61 3.21
N SER A 105 -0.20 7.57 3.89
CA SER A 105 -0.69 8.12 5.16
C SER A 105 -2.08 8.75 4.98
N ALA A 106 -2.22 9.66 4.02
CA ALA A 106 -3.47 10.31 3.70
C ALA A 106 -4.54 9.31 3.27
N GLY A 107 -4.20 8.31 2.45
CA GLY A 107 -5.12 7.26 2.03
C GLY A 107 -5.63 6.41 3.20
N LEU A 108 -4.74 6.00 4.11
CA LEU A 108 -5.12 5.22 5.29
C LEU A 108 -6.02 6.05 6.22
N LEU A 109 -5.62 7.29 6.52
CA LEU A 109 -6.43 8.21 7.33
C LEU A 109 -7.81 8.45 6.73
N ALA A 110 -7.86 8.70 5.42
CA ALA A 110 -9.11 9.00 4.75
C ALA A 110 -10.03 7.77 4.66
N HIS A 111 -9.52 6.54 4.64
CA HIS A 111 -10.36 5.34 4.51
C HIS A 111 -10.78 4.69 5.83
N ILE A 112 -9.97 4.79 6.88
CA ILE A 112 -10.21 4.08 8.14
C ILE A 112 -10.93 5.00 9.11
N ASP A 113 -12.14 4.59 9.49
CA ASP A 113 -12.87 5.18 10.61
C ASP A 113 -12.64 4.30 11.85
N ILE A 114 -11.80 4.77 12.77
CA ILE A 114 -11.42 4.02 13.97
C ILE A 114 -12.63 3.73 14.87
N ARG A 115 -13.68 4.56 14.83
CA ARG A 115 -14.89 4.40 15.64
C ARG A 115 -15.74 3.22 15.19
N LYS A 116 -15.56 2.76 13.95
CA LYS A 116 -16.18 1.55 13.40
C LYS A 116 -15.28 0.32 13.51
N CYS A 117 -14.09 0.45 14.10
CA CYS A 117 -13.09 -0.61 14.19
C CYS A 117 -12.66 -0.88 15.64
N PRO A 118 -13.50 -1.55 16.46
CA PRO A 118 -13.15 -1.89 17.84
C PRO A 118 -11.88 -2.76 17.94
N THR A 119 -11.64 -3.62 16.95
CA THR A 119 -10.44 -4.47 16.88
C THR A 119 -9.77 -4.35 15.52
N VAL A 120 -8.47 -4.63 15.45
CA VAL A 120 -7.71 -4.67 14.18
C VAL A 120 -8.32 -5.60 13.13
N GLY A 121 -9.01 -6.66 13.55
CA GLY A 121 -9.71 -7.58 12.65
C GLY A 121 -10.74 -6.88 11.76
N HIS A 122 -11.39 -5.82 12.26
CA HIS A 122 -12.32 -5.00 11.48
C HIS A 122 -11.61 -4.26 10.35
N ILE A 123 -10.42 -3.71 10.62
CA ILE A 123 -9.58 -3.08 9.59
C ILE A 123 -9.14 -4.12 8.57
N TRP A 124 -8.66 -5.29 9.00
CA TRP A 124 -8.25 -6.34 8.07
C TRP A 124 -9.40 -6.83 7.17
N ALA A 125 -10.59 -7.00 7.74
CA ALA A 125 -11.78 -7.37 6.99
C ALA A 125 -12.18 -6.28 5.99
N PHE A 126 -12.21 -5.01 6.41
CA PHE A 126 -12.55 -3.88 5.55
C PHE A 126 -11.50 -3.63 4.45
N ALA A 127 -10.23 -3.90 4.73
CA ALA A 127 -9.12 -3.84 3.79
C ALA A 127 -9.00 -5.10 2.90
N GLY A 128 -9.86 -6.11 3.08
CA GLY A 128 -9.84 -7.35 2.29
C GLY A 128 -8.57 -8.19 2.48
N LEU A 129 -7.98 -8.15 3.68
CA LEU A 129 -6.85 -8.95 4.16
C LEU A 129 -7.30 -10.17 4.99
N ASP A 130 -8.61 -10.29 5.24
CA ASP A 130 -9.23 -11.44 5.85
C ASP A 130 -9.39 -12.58 4.82
N PRO A 131 -8.73 -13.73 5.00
CA PRO A 131 -8.80 -14.85 4.05
C PRO A 131 -10.13 -15.60 4.10
N THR A 132 -10.99 -15.37 5.10
CA THR A 132 -12.26 -16.08 5.27
C THR A 132 -13.37 -15.53 4.38
N ARG A 133 -13.21 -14.31 3.84
CA ARG A 133 -14.20 -13.67 2.97
C ARG A 133 -13.93 -13.98 1.51
N THR A 134 -14.89 -14.64 0.86
CA THR A 134 -14.94 -14.81 -0.59
C THR A 134 -15.78 -13.71 -1.24
N TRP A 135 -15.60 -13.50 -2.54
CA TRP A 135 -16.40 -12.57 -3.33
C TRP A 135 -16.82 -13.27 -4.61
N ASP A 136 -18.07 -13.73 -4.66
CA ASP A 136 -18.61 -14.48 -5.78
C ASP A 136 -19.18 -13.55 -6.86
N LYS A 137 -19.28 -14.07 -8.09
CA LYS A 137 -19.70 -13.27 -9.25
C LYS A 137 -21.15 -12.80 -9.06
N GLY A 138 -21.36 -11.48 -9.17
CA GLY A 138 -22.67 -10.84 -9.04
C GLY A 138 -22.95 -10.30 -7.63
N GLU A 139 -22.13 -10.65 -6.65
CA GLU A 139 -22.28 -10.13 -5.29
C GLU A 139 -21.65 -8.75 -5.13
N LYS A 140 -22.18 -8.00 -4.15
CA LYS A 140 -21.53 -6.76 -3.70
C LYS A 140 -20.22 -7.12 -3.00
N ARG A 141 -19.13 -6.51 -3.46
CA ARG A 141 -17.80 -6.71 -2.89
C ARG A 141 -17.81 -6.48 -1.36
N PRO A 142 -17.31 -7.42 -0.54
CA PRO A 142 -17.43 -7.34 0.92
C PRO A 142 -16.32 -6.50 1.60
N TRP A 143 -15.40 -5.91 0.83
CA TRP A 143 -14.31 -5.06 1.30
C TRP A 143 -14.14 -3.81 0.44
N ASN A 144 -13.43 -2.81 0.97
CA ASN A 144 -13.08 -1.61 0.23
C ASN A 144 -11.88 -1.89 -0.69
N ALA A 145 -12.06 -1.73 -2.01
CA ALA A 145 -11.01 -2.05 -2.98
C ALA A 145 -9.86 -1.04 -3.02
N SER A 146 -10.14 0.24 -2.79
CA SER A 146 -9.11 1.27 -2.71
C SER A 146 -8.21 1.02 -1.50
N LEU A 147 -8.80 0.74 -0.33
CA LEU A 147 -8.05 0.37 0.87
C LEU A 147 -7.26 -0.93 0.70
N LYS A 148 -7.84 -1.96 0.07
CA LYS A 148 -7.12 -3.21 -0.25
C LYS A 148 -5.88 -2.94 -1.11
N THR A 149 -6.00 -2.05 -2.09
CA THR A 149 -4.90 -1.65 -2.96
C THR A 149 -3.85 -0.84 -2.20
N LEU A 150 -4.27 0.07 -1.31
CA LEU A 150 -3.36 0.80 -0.42
C LEU A 150 -2.56 -0.15 0.48
N CYS A 151 -3.20 -1.14 1.10
CA CYS A 151 -2.52 -2.13 1.93
C CYS A 151 -1.53 -2.99 1.13
N TRP A 152 -1.83 -3.28 -0.14
CA TRP A 152 -0.86 -3.93 -1.03
C TRP A 152 0.36 -3.04 -1.28
N LYS A 153 0.16 -1.73 -1.54
CA LYS A 153 1.24 -0.74 -1.72
C LYS A 153 2.07 -0.53 -0.44
N VAL A 154 1.43 -0.58 0.73
CA VAL A 154 2.11 -0.56 2.04
C VAL A 154 3.08 -1.73 2.14
N GLY A 155 2.61 -2.95 1.88
CA GLY A 155 3.46 -4.13 1.88
C GLY A 155 4.60 -4.02 0.87
N GLU A 156 4.33 -3.51 -0.34
CA GLU A 156 5.35 -3.30 -1.37
C GLU A 156 6.44 -2.33 -0.91
N SER A 157 6.03 -1.26 -0.23
CA SER A 157 6.96 -0.28 0.33
C SER A 157 7.89 -0.89 1.39
N PHE A 158 7.38 -1.77 2.25
CA PHE A 158 8.20 -2.46 3.24
C PHE A 158 9.22 -3.42 2.61
N VAL A 159 8.86 -4.05 1.48
CA VAL A 159 9.82 -4.85 0.70
C VAL A 159 10.92 -3.94 0.14
N MET A 160 10.58 -2.75 -0.35
CA MET A 160 11.57 -1.80 -0.87
C MET A 160 12.47 -1.24 0.23
N THR A 161 12.02 -1.21 1.50
CA THR A 161 12.78 -0.66 2.62
C THR A 161 13.48 -1.69 3.51
N LYS A 162 13.38 -2.98 3.21
CA LYS A 162 13.88 -4.09 4.05
C LYS A 162 15.37 -4.09 4.38
N GLY A 163 16.19 -3.43 3.57
CA GLY A 163 17.64 -3.30 3.80
C GLY A 163 18.04 -2.12 4.67
N HIS A 164 17.09 -1.32 5.16
CA HIS A 164 17.39 -0.16 6.01
C HIS A 164 17.32 -0.52 7.49
N GLU A 165 18.28 -0.01 8.27
CA GLU A 165 18.39 -0.24 9.73
C GLU A 165 17.15 0.21 10.50
N GLU A 166 16.55 1.34 10.11
CA GLU A 166 15.33 1.88 10.74
C GLU A 166 14.03 1.21 10.23
N GLY A 167 14.14 0.23 9.31
CA GLY A 167 13.02 -0.38 8.61
C GLY A 167 12.36 -1.55 9.36
N VAL A 168 11.67 -1.28 10.48
CA VAL A 168 11.07 -2.32 11.34
C VAL A 168 10.21 -3.34 10.56
N TYR A 169 9.28 -2.86 9.73
CA TYR A 169 8.38 -3.75 8.96
C TYR A 169 9.07 -4.43 7.77
N GLY A 170 10.14 -3.83 7.25
CA GLY A 170 10.97 -4.44 6.22
C GLY A 170 11.77 -5.62 6.76
N ALA A 171 12.37 -5.46 7.95
CA ALA A 171 13.02 -6.55 8.67
C ALA A 171 12.02 -7.66 9.05
N LEU A 172 10.80 -7.29 9.47
CA LEU A 172 9.73 -8.25 9.74
C LEU A 172 9.32 -9.05 8.49
N TYR A 173 9.26 -8.40 7.33
CA TYR A 173 9.02 -9.07 6.06
C TYR A 173 10.11 -10.11 5.76
N ASP A 174 11.39 -9.78 5.93
CA ASP A 174 12.49 -10.72 5.65
C ASP A 174 12.49 -11.89 6.64
N GLN A 175 12.30 -11.63 7.93
CA GLN A 175 12.11 -12.68 8.94
C GLN A 175 10.95 -13.61 8.57
N ARG A 176 9.82 -13.04 8.15
CA ARG A 176 8.65 -13.84 7.76
C ARG A 176 8.91 -14.61 6.47
N LYS A 177 9.59 -14.03 5.50
CA LYS A 177 9.91 -14.70 4.24
C LYS A 177 10.78 -15.94 4.50
N GLU A 178 11.81 -15.81 5.34
CA GLU A 178 12.65 -16.95 5.73
C GLU A 178 11.84 -18.04 6.44
N TYR A 179 10.99 -17.66 7.40
CA TYR A 179 10.10 -18.60 8.08
C TYR A 179 9.20 -19.36 7.10
N GLU A 180 8.57 -18.66 6.17
CA GLU A 180 7.68 -19.23 5.16
C GLU A 180 8.43 -20.12 4.16
N THR A 181 9.66 -19.74 3.78
CA THR A 181 10.55 -20.55 2.93
C THR A 181 10.90 -21.87 3.62
N ARG A 182 11.34 -21.82 4.89
CA ARG A 182 11.67 -23.04 5.66
C ARG A 182 10.45 -23.95 5.83
N LYS A 183 9.26 -23.38 6.07
CA LYS A 183 8.00 -24.16 6.10
C LYS A 183 7.75 -24.86 4.76
N ASN A 184 7.94 -24.14 3.67
CA ASN A 184 7.74 -24.65 2.33
C ASN A 184 8.73 -25.77 1.99
N GLU A 185 9.99 -25.63 2.39
CA GLU A 185 11.05 -26.65 2.23
C GLU A 185 10.78 -27.91 3.03
N ARG A 186 10.18 -27.80 4.22
CA ARG A 186 9.78 -28.96 5.03
C ARG A 186 8.55 -29.70 4.52
N GLY A 187 7.85 -29.17 3.51
CA GLY A 187 6.61 -29.75 3.00
C GLY A 187 5.37 -29.41 3.82
N ASP A 188 5.43 -28.43 4.74
CA ASP A 188 4.27 -28.00 5.55
C ASP A 188 3.08 -27.50 4.68
N TYR A 189 3.33 -27.23 3.39
CA TYR A 189 2.33 -26.76 2.42
C TYR A 189 1.91 -27.80 1.38
N ALA A 190 2.29 -29.07 1.55
CA ALA A 190 1.95 -30.15 0.62
C ALA A 190 0.44 -30.27 0.36
N ASP A 191 -0.40 -30.13 1.40
CA ASP A 191 -1.86 -30.14 1.25
C ASP A 191 -2.39 -29.02 0.35
N GLN A 192 -1.82 -27.82 0.51
CA GLN A 192 -2.20 -26.66 -0.30
C GLN A 192 -1.74 -26.81 -1.74
N ALA A 193 -0.53 -27.34 -1.95
CA ALA A 193 0.00 -27.65 -3.27
C ALA A 193 -0.86 -28.70 -3.99
N ARG A 194 -1.25 -29.78 -3.30
CA ARG A 194 -2.17 -30.80 -3.84
C ARG A 194 -3.51 -30.20 -4.24
N LYS A 195 -4.12 -29.38 -3.37
CA LYS A 195 -5.40 -28.71 -3.67
C LYS A 195 -5.29 -27.83 -4.91
N MET A 196 -4.17 -27.14 -5.08
CA MET A 196 -3.93 -26.32 -6.27
C MET A 196 -3.88 -27.16 -7.54
N LEU A 197 -3.19 -28.30 -7.54
CA LEU A 197 -3.16 -29.24 -8.67
C LEU A 197 -4.54 -29.82 -9.00
N THR A 198 -5.34 -30.15 -7.99
CA THR A 198 -6.71 -30.64 -8.22
C THR A 198 -7.61 -29.57 -8.83
N THR A 199 -7.48 -28.32 -8.39
CA THR A 199 -8.36 -27.23 -8.84
C THR A 199 -7.90 -26.64 -10.19
N HIS A 200 -6.59 -26.61 -10.43
CA HIS A 200 -5.97 -26.00 -11.60
C HIS A 200 -4.82 -26.89 -12.11
N PRO A 201 -5.14 -28.00 -12.79
CA PRO A 201 -4.13 -28.97 -13.23
C PRO A 201 -3.12 -28.38 -14.23
N ASP A 202 -3.57 -27.50 -15.14
CA ASP A 202 -2.74 -26.89 -16.19
C ASP A 202 -1.99 -25.62 -15.74
N HIS A 203 -1.77 -25.46 -14.43
CA HIS A 203 -1.08 -24.29 -13.91
C HIS A 203 0.39 -24.27 -14.36
N LYS A 204 0.92 -23.11 -14.75
CA LYS A 204 2.32 -22.91 -15.20
C LYS A 204 3.42 -23.32 -14.20
N GLN A 205 3.03 -23.68 -12.98
CA GLN A 205 3.95 -24.02 -11.87
C GLN A 205 3.57 -25.38 -11.28
N CYS A 206 2.91 -26.23 -12.08
CA CYS A 206 2.47 -27.56 -11.69
C CYS A 206 3.63 -28.43 -11.16
N GLU A 207 4.82 -28.33 -11.74
CA GLU A 207 6.03 -29.01 -11.27
C GLU A 207 6.34 -28.69 -9.80
N ILE A 208 6.39 -27.41 -9.43
CA ILE A 208 6.62 -26.97 -8.04
C ILE A 208 5.54 -27.51 -7.10
N TYR A 209 4.28 -27.49 -7.53
CA TYR A 209 3.18 -28.03 -6.72
C TYR A 209 3.24 -29.56 -6.58
N SER A 210 3.75 -30.26 -7.60
CA SER A 210 3.89 -31.72 -7.57
C SER A 210 4.95 -32.18 -6.57
N GLU A 211 5.94 -31.34 -6.30
CA GLU A 211 6.92 -31.52 -5.22
C GLU A 211 6.35 -31.21 -3.82
N GLY A 212 5.08 -30.85 -3.71
CA GLY A 212 4.44 -30.48 -2.44
C GLY A 212 4.84 -29.08 -1.95
N ARG A 213 5.40 -28.23 -2.82
CA ARG A 213 5.86 -26.88 -2.49
C ARG A 213 4.95 -25.84 -3.12
N LEU A 214 4.96 -24.64 -2.54
CA LEU A 214 4.37 -23.44 -3.12
C LEU A 214 5.43 -22.64 -3.90
N PRO A 215 5.08 -21.98 -5.01
CA PRO A 215 6.01 -21.10 -5.71
C PRO A 215 6.48 -19.91 -4.87
N ASP A 216 7.68 -19.41 -5.15
CA ASP A 216 8.29 -18.28 -4.42
C ASP A 216 7.42 -17.03 -4.39
N GLY A 217 6.64 -16.78 -5.44
CA GLY A 217 5.66 -15.70 -5.48
C GLY A 217 4.62 -15.80 -4.35
N HIS A 218 4.15 -17.00 -4.00
CA HIS A 218 3.23 -17.22 -2.90
C HIS A 218 3.88 -16.94 -1.55
N ILE A 219 5.14 -17.39 -1.38
CA ILE A 219 5.94 -17.15 -0.16
C ILE A 219 6.17 -15.65 0.03
N HIS A 220 6.59 -14.96 -1.03
CA HIS A 220 6.74 -13.50 -1.05
C HIS A 220 5.43 -12.79 -0.66
N MET A 221 4.30 -13.15 -1.27
CA MET A 221 3.01 -12.52 -0.99
C MET A 221 2.51 -12.79 0.43
N ARG A 222 2.79 -13.97 1.00
CA ARG A 222 2.48 -14.29 2.41
C ARG A 222 3.28 -13.41 3.36
N ALA A 223 4.59 -13.31 3.16
CA ALA A 223 5.46 -12.47 3.99
C ALA A 223 5.05 -10.99 3.88
N LYS A 224 4.78 -10.51 2.67
CA LYS A 224 4.33 -9.13 2.43
C LYS A 224 3.01 -8.82 3.13
N ARG A 225 2.04 -9.74 3.01
CA ARG A 225 0.73 -9.60 3.69
C ARG A 225 0.89 -9.61 5.20
N TYR A 226 1.76 -10.46 5.74
CA TYR A 226 2.04 -10.52 7.17
C TYR A 226 2.58 -9.19 7.71
N ALA A 227 3.59 -8.61 7.05
CA ALA A 227 4.14 -7.31 7.44
C ALA A 227 3.08 -6.19 7.37
N ALA A 228 2.27 -6.15 6.31
CA ALA A 228 1.18 -5.19 6.20
C ALA A 228 0.12 -5.36 7.30
N LYS A 229 -0.23 -6.61 7.67
CA LYS A 229 -1.18 -6.88 8.76
C LYS A 229 -0.63 -6.45 10.12
N GLN A 230 0.66 -6.69 10.38
CA GLN A 230 1.30 -6.24 11.61
C GLN A 230 1.29 -4.71 11.70
N PHE A 231 1.70 -4.02 10.63
CA PHE A 231 1.62 -2.56 10.56
C PHE A 231 0.21 -2.02 10.85
N LEU A 232 -0.84 -2.64 10.30
CA LEU A 232 -2.21 -2.24 10.58
C LEU A 232 -2.62 -2.51 12.03
N SER A 233 -2.03 -3.51 12.69
CA SER A 233 -2.21 -3.76 14.12
C SER A 233 -1.60 -2.63 14.96
N ASP A 234 -0.39 -2.21 14.62
CA ASP A 234 0.31 -1.15 15.33
C ASP A 234 -0.37 0.21 15.09
N LEU A 235 -0.84 0.45 13.85
CA LEU A 235 -1.68 1.60 13.51
C LEU A 235 -2.98 1.59 14.31
N HIS A 236 -3.68 0.45 14.39
CA HIS A 236 -4.91 0.32 15.16
C HIS A 236 -4.67 0.66 16.62
N ALA A 237 -3.62 0.09 17.23
CA ALA A 237 -3.29 0.33 18.63
C ALA A 237 -2.99 1.81 18.90
N TYR A 238 -2.15 2.43 18.07
CA TYR A 238 -1.82 3.85 18.19
C TYR A 238 -3.06 4.74 18.02
N TRP A 239 -3.85 4.51 16.97
CA TRP A 239 -5.04 5.31 16.68
C TRP A 239 -6.12 5.13 17.74
N TYR A 240 -6.38 3.90 18.16
CA TYR A 240 -7.39 3.59 19.17
C TYR A 240 -7.04 4.27 20.51
N LYS A 241 -5.80 4.16 20.95
CA LYS A 241 -5.33 4.85 22.16
C LYS A 241 -5.45 6.36 22.05
N HIS A 242 -5.12 6.92 20.90
CA HIS A 242 -5.27 8.36 20.66
C HIS A 242 -6.74 8.80 20.69
N GLU A 243 -7.65 8.05 20.07
CA GLU A 243 -9.07 8.43 19.95
C GLU A 243 -9.85 8.23 21.26
N PHE A 244 -9.59 7.13 21.97
CA PHE A 244 -10.38 6.72 23.13
C PHE A 244 -9.67 6.88 24.48
N GLY A 245 -8.37 7.18 24.48
CA GLY A 245 -7.57 7.32 25.70
C GLY A 245 -7.28 5.99 26.43
N THR A 246 -7.71 4.85 25.87
CA THR A 246 -7.53 3.51 26.45
C THR A 246 -6.81 2.58 25.48
N GLU A 247 -6.14 1.56 26.01
CA GLU A 247 -5.57 0.51 25.16
C GLU A 247 -6.68 -0.22 24.38
N PRO A 248 -6.42 -0.65 23.12
CA PRO A 248 -7.40 -1.39 22.36
C PRO A 248 -7.75 -2.71 23.05
N PRO A 249 -9.01 -3.19 22.92
CA PRO A 249 -9.34 -4.54 23.37
C PRO A 249 -8.44 -5.55 22.65
N LEU A 250 -8.02 -6.58 23.37
CA LEU A 250 -7.16 -7.62 22.81
C LEU A 250 -7.80 -8.20 21.54
N PRO A 251 -7.03 -8.41 20.46
CA PRO A 251 -7.55 -9.05 19.25
C PRO A 251 -8.19 -10.40 19.58
N TYR A 252 -9.27 -10.77 18.88
CA TYR A 252 -9.99 -12.04 19.06
C TYR A 252 -9.06 -13.27 19.22
N PRO A 253 -7.96 -13.43 18.44
CA PRO A 253 -7.05 -14.56 18.62
C PRO A 253 -6.27 -14.58 19.94
N ILE A 254 -6.08 -13.44 20.59
CA ILE A 254 -5.39 -13.33 21.89
C ILE A 254 -6.41 -13.40 23.03
N ALA A 255 -7.55 -12.71 22.87
CA ALA A 255 -8.60 -12.65 23.88
C ALA A 255 -9.36 -13.99 24.05
N ILE A 256 -9.55 -14.75 22.97
CA ILE A 256 -10.43 -15.93 22.94
C ILE A 256 -9.68 -17.21 22.53
N LEU A 257 -8.69 -17.13 21.63
CA LEU A 257 -7.94 -18.31 21.14
C LEU A 257 -6.61 -18.57 21.87
N GLY A 258 -6.23 -17.75 22.86
CA GLY A 258 -5.06 -18.00 23.72
C GLY A 258 -3.69 -17.89 23.05
N HIS A 259 -3.55 -17.25 21.88
CA HIS A 259 -2.26 -17.09 21.23
C HIS A 259 -1.38 -16.05 21.96
N ALA A 260 -0.25 -16.49 22.52
CA ALA A 260 0.59 -15.76 23.48
C ALA A 260 1.50 -14.65 22.89
N HIS A 261 1.39 -14.31 21.61
CA HIS A 261 2.26 -13.28 21.03
C HIS A 261 1.57 -11.92 21.00
N LYS A 262 1.65 -11.22 22.14
CA LYS A 262 1.54 -9.76 22.21
C LYS A 262 2.96 -9.20 22.01
N ARG A 263 3.15 -8.36 20.99
CA ARG A 263 4.32 -7.47 20.91
C ARG A 263 3.85 -6.07 21.29
#